data_AF-W7D0K4-F1
#
_entry.id   AF-W7D0K4-F1
#
_cell.length_a   1.000
_cell.length_b   1.000
_cell.length_c   1.000
_cell.angle_alpha   90.00
_cell.angle_beta   90.00
_cell.angle_gamma   90.00
#
_symmetry.space_group_name_H-M   'P 1'
#
loop_
_entity.id
_entity.type
_entity.pdbx_description
1 polymer ?
#
loop_
_entity_poly.entity_id
_entity_poly.type
_entity_poly.pdbx_seq_one_letter_code
_entity_poly.pdbx_strand_id
1 'polypeptide(L)'
;MMALSICVVMIATASSADTLKAASTTPVTVNKYPNGSSLPVQTPATTTPKVNAMTTTNRVLVILVSFKDSTIKQTEASWNQKIFSATSKSVRLYYAQATNGKRILNPAKETYGTANNGIVKVKLNRNHPRTAIAIDTRNQYIVRDALTAANPYVNFAQYDTNKNGRIEASELHIMTIVGGQERAYSSVTPSVWGHMWGMAFNITPKLDGKTFLTYTQFGEMHGTHMATIGVIAHEFGHDLGLVDLYNTSGTGSGLGTFSLMAKGAWGIAAGDSYPGQTPISLDAYSKMKIGAMTPKVVNTTVTSTQKLYAGSTILRINTSSPKEYFLIENRQFIGFDKALASKVF
;
A
#
# COMPACT_ATOMS: atom_id res chain seq x y z
N MET A 1 27.02 4.67 -5.83
CA MET A 1 26.53 5.99 -5.42
C MET A 1 25.50 5.78 -4.32
N MET A 2 25.67 6.43 -3.17
CA MET A 2 24.77 6.30 -2.01
C MET A 2 23.80 7.49 -1.97
N ALA A 3 22.55 7.27 -1.55
CA ALA A 3 21.61 8.34 -1.22
C ALA A 3 21.29 8.29 0.27
N LEU A 4 21.57 9.39 0.99
CA LEU A 4 21.12 9.57 2.36
C LEU A 4 19.69 10.13 2.31
N SER A 5 18.73 9.37 2.83
CA SER A 5 17.36 9.87 3.01
C SER A 5 17.20 10.27 4.48
N ILE A 6 16.96 11.56 4.71
CA ILE A 6 16.59 12.09 6.03
C ILE A 6 15.08 12.23 6.03
N CYS A 7 14.40 11.36 6.78
CA CYS A 7 12.97 11.49 7.01
C CYS A 7 12.76 12.31 8.28
N VAL A 8 12.24 13.53 8.14
CA VAL A 8 11.80 14.35 9.26
C VAL A 8 10.33 14.01 9.55
N VAL A 9 10.04 13.53 10.75
CA VAL A 9 8.67 13.27 11.19
C VAL A 9 8.33 14.22 12.33
N MET A 10 7.44 15.18 12.07
CA MET A 10 6.75 15.94 13.12
C MET A 10 5.48 15.19 13.48
N ILE A 11 5.33 14.74 14.72
CA ILE A 11 4.05 14.22 15.22
C ILE A 11 3.20 15.43 15.62
N ALA A 12 2.49 16.01 14.66
CA ALA A 12 1.49 17.04 14.95
C ALA A 12 0.24 16.36 15.53
N THR A 13 0.05 16.44 16.85
CA THR A 13 -1.29 16.29 17.43
C THR A 13 -2.09 17.53 17.05
N ALA A 14 -3.12 17.37 16.22
CA ALA A 14 -4.03 18.45 15.88
C ALA A 14 -4.71 18.98 17.17
N SER A 15 -4.33 20.18 17.57
CA SER A 15 -5.18 21.08 18.37
C SER A 15 -4.64 22.50 18.24
N SER A 16 -5.48 23.35 17.64
CA SER A 16 -5.45 24.82 17.57
C SER A 16 -4.19 25.51 17.02
N ALA A 17 -4.46 26.50 16.16
CA ALA A 17 -3.55 27.42 15.49
C ALA A 17 -2.36 27.90 16.36
N ASP A 18 -1.18 27.92 15.75
CA ASP A 18 -0.20 28.98 16.01
C ASP A 18 0.72 29.18 14.79
N THR A 19 0.81 30.45 14.39
CA THR A 19 1.64 30.94 13.29
C THR A 19 3.12 30.99 13.70
N LEU A 20 3.99 30.29 12.98
CA LEU A 20 5.44 30.48 13.08
C LEU A 20 5.92 31.40 11.95
N LYS A 21 6.31 32.64 12.33
CA LYS A 21 7.15 33.51 11.51
C LYS A 21 8.57 32.93 11.47
N ALA A 22 9.01 32.43 10.31
CA ALA A 22 10.40 32.06 10.07
C ALA A 22 11.17 33.27 9.54
N ALA A 23 12.21 33.70 10.27
CA ALA A 23 13.18 34.66 9.78
C ALA A 23 14.22 33.94 8.89
N SER A 24 14.20 34.33 7.62
CA SER A 24 15.34 34.47 6.68
C SER A 24 16.62 33.67 6.94
N THR A 25 16.80 32.58 6.20
CA THR A 25 18.08 32.31 5.50
C THR A 25 17.80 31.78 4.10
N THR A 26 18.60 32.24 3.16
CA THR A 26 18.40 32.33 1.70
C THR A 26 18.00 31.02 1.00
N PRO A 27 17.06 31.03 0.04
CA PRO A 27 16.60 29.83 -0.67
C PRO A 27 17.66 29.28 -1.64
N VAL A 28 17.85 27.96 -1.64
CA VAL A 28 18.44 27.26 -2.79
C VAL A 28 17.35 27.11 -3.85
N THR A 29 17.51 27.86 -4.94
CA THR A 29 16.61 27.85 -6.09
C THR A 29 16.78 26.55 -6.87
N VAL A 30 15.81 25.63 -6.78
CA VAL A 30 15.66 24.54 -7.75
C VAL A 30 14.66 24.99 -8.80
N ASN A 31 15.16 25.56 -9.89
CA ASN A 31 14.34 25.96 -11.01
C ASN A 31 13.91 24.75 -11.84
N LYS A 32 12.59 24.54 -11.85
CA LYS A 32 11.75 24.02 -12.95
C LYS A 32 11.90 22.53 -13.33
N TYR A 33 10.90 21.74 -12.93
CA TYR A 33 10.37 20.67 -13.79
C TYR A 33 8.85 20.89 -14.03
N PRO A 34 8.35 20.50 -15.21
CA PRO A 34 7.04 20.88 -15.73
C PRO A 34 5.87 20.17 -15.05
N ASN A 35 4.69 20.78 -15.21
CA ASN A 35 3.41 20.48 -14.57
C ASN A 35 3.04 18.99 -14.49
N GLY A 36 3.00 18.46 -13.26
CA GLY A 36 2.31 17.22 -12.90
C GLY A 36 0.81 17.43 -12.61
N SER A 37 0.16 18.32 -13.35
CA SER A 37 -1.25 18.64 -13.21
C SER A 37 -2.12 17.53 -13.80
N SER A 38 -2.37 16.47 -13.03
CA SER A 38 -3.57 15.61 -13.18
C SER A 38 -3.74 14.53 -12.09
N LEU A 39 -3.03 14.57 -10.96
CA LEU A 39 -3.41 13.70 -9.83
C LEU A 39 -4.39 14.45 -8.92
N PRO A 40 -5.67 14.05 -8.86
CA PRO A 40 -6.66 14.74 -8.03
C PRO A 40 -6.30 14.64 -6.55
N VAL A 41 -6.66 15.69 -5.81
CA VAL A 41 -6.60 15.78 -4.36
C VAL A 41 -7.41 14.63 -3.76
N GLN A 42 -6.77 13.81 -2.91
CA GLN A 42 -7.45 12.79 -2.13
C GLN A 42 -8.08 13.46 -0.90
N THR A 43 -9.40 13.29 -0.73
CA THR A 43 -10.06 13.63 0.54
C THR A 43 -9.88 12.44 1.47
N PRO A 44 -9.33 12.61 2.70
CA PRO A 44 -9.05 11.49 3.59
C PRO A 44 -10.32 10.69 3.94
N ALA A 45 -10.20 9.36 4.00
CA ALA A 45 -11.06 8.57 4.87
C ALA A 45 -10.67 8.94 6.32
N THR A 46 -11.50 9.74 6.98
CA THR A 46 -11.21 10.42 8.26
C THR A 46 -11.09 9.50 9.50
N THR A 47 -11.03 8.19 9.34
CA THR A 47 -10.72 7.26 10.45
C THR A 47 -10.00 6.03 9.92
N THR A 48 -8.69 5.96 10.10
CA THR A 48 -7.93 4.71 9.96
C THR A 48 -8.34 3.77 11.10
N PRO A 49 -8.91 2.59 10.84
CA PRO A 49 -9.15 1.60 11.89
C PRO A 49 -7.83 1.22 12.56
N LYS A 50 -7.80 1.10 13.88
CA LYS A 50 -6.61 0.57 14.60
C LYS A 50 -6.36 -0.87 14.13
N VAL A 51 -5.34 -1.05 13.29
CA VAL A 51 -4.84 -2.39 12.94
C VAL A 51 -3.99 -2.89 14.11
N ASN A 52 -4.38 -4.01 14.71
CA ASN A 52 -3.63 -4.66 15.79
C ASN A 52 -2.27 -5.18 15.30
N ALA A 53 -1.35 -5.46 16.24
CA ALA A 53 -0.02 -5.97 15.93
C ALA A 53 -0.08 -7.18 14.99
N MET A 54 0.38 -6.99 13.75
CA MET A 54 0.17 -7.98 12.69
C MET A 54 1.09 -9.19 12.82
N THR A 55 0.53 -10.36 12.55
CA THR A 55 1.21 -11.66 12.59
C THR A 55 2.33 -11.78 11.54
N THR A 56 3.21 -12.77 11.71
CA THR A 56 4.30 -13.06 10.77
C THR A 56 3.83 -13.69 9.45
N THR A 57 2.58 -14.16 9.38
CA THR A 57 2.00 -14.77 8.18
C THR A 57 0.86 -13.91 7.63
N ASN A 58 1.19 -12.85 6.89
CA ASN A 58 0.20 -12.03 6.18
C ASN A 58 -0.44 -12.88 5.08
N ARG A 59 -1.57 -13.54 5.37
CA ARG A 59 -2.31 -14.32 4.38
C ARG A 59 -3.21 -13.40 3.58
N VAL A 60 -3.23 -13.58 2.26
CA VAL A 60 -4.00 -12.73 1.35
C VAL A 60 -4.92 -13.61 0.51
N LEU A 61 -6.21 -13.30 0.53
CA LEU A 61 -7.18 -13.82 -0.43
C LEU A 61 -7.39 -12.77 -1.51
N VAL A 62 -7.07 -13.13 -2.75
CA VAL A 62 -7.32 -12.28 -3.92
C VAL A 62 -8.58 -12.78 -4.62
N ILE A 63 -9.58 -11.91 -4.74
CA ILE A 63 -10.84 -12.24 -5.44
C ILE A 63 -10.88 -11.46 -6.76
N LEU A 64 -10.83 -12.17 -7.88
CA LEU A 64 -10.96 -11.60 -9.22
C LEU A 64 -12.44 -11.48 -9.57
N VAL A 65 -12.94 -10.25 -9.65
CA VAL A 65 -14.36 -9.94 -9.74
C VAL A 65 -14.75 -9.55 -11.15
N SER A 66 -15.49 -10.43 -11.83
CA SER A 66 -16.14 -10.14 -13.11
C SER A 66 -17.58 -9.69 -12.90
N PHE A 67 -18.09 -8.89 -13.83
CA PHE A 67 -19.48 -8.43 -13.95
C PHE A 67 -20.08 -8.96 -15.26
N LYS A 68 -21.37 -8.72 -15.46
CA LYS A 68 -22.05 -9.08 -16.72
C LYS A 68 -21.47 -8.36 -17.94
N ASP A 69 -21.14 -7.08 -17.77
CA ASP A 69 -20.66 -6.16 -18.82
C ASP A 69 -19.17 -5.79 -18.69
N SER A 70 -18.45 -6.39 -17.74
CA SER A 70 -17.01 -6.20 -17.59
C SER A 70 -16.35 -7.43 -16.96
N THR A 71 -15.60 -8.18 -17.74
CA THR A 71 -14.98 -9.44 -17.30
C THR A 71 -13.50 -9.27 -17.02
N ILE A 72 -12.99 -10.00 -16.02
CA ILE A 72 -11.55 -10.15 -15.77
C ILE A 72 -10.88 -10.75 -17.01
N LYS A 73 -9.90 -10.02 -17.55
CA LYS A 73 -9.12 -10.34 -18.76
C LYS A 73 -7.89 -11.21 -18.47
N GLN A 74 -7.28 -11.06 -17.30
CA GLN A 74 -6.06 -11.75 -16.90
C GLN A 74 -6.36 -13.09 -16.23
N THR A 75 -5.38 -13.98 -16.28
CA THR A 75 -5.51 -15.33 -15.73
C THR A 75 -5.24 -15.36 -14.23
N GLU A 76 -5.71 -16.42 -13.59
CA GLU A 76 -5.39 -16.78 -12.21
C GLU A 76 -3.86 -16.84 -11.99
N ALA A 77 -3.13 -17.49 -12.89
CA ALA A 77 -1.68 -17.61 -12.84
C ALA A 77 -0.98 -16.25 -12.92
N SER A 78 -1.45 -15.34 -13.79
CA SER A 78 -0.89 -13.98 -13.89
C SER A 78 -1.06 -13.19 -12.59
N TRP A 79 -2.23 -13.27 -11.96
CA TRP A 79 -2.48 -12.61 -10.68
C TRP A 79 -1.72 -13.26 -9.52
N ASN A 80 -1.62 -14.59 -9.49
CA ASN A 80 -0.78 -15.28 -8.53
C ASN A 80 0.69 -14.83 -8.65
N GLN A 81 1.25 -14.77 -9.87
CA GLN A 81 2.61 -14.27 -10.07
C GLN A 81 2.75 -12.80 -9.63
N LYS A 82 1.74 -11.96 -9.92
CA LYS A 82 1.74 -10.52 -9.57
C LYS A 82 1.74 -10.27 -8.07
N ILE A 83 1.04 -11.10 -7.30
CA ILE A 83 0.89 -10.91 -5.85
C ILE A 83 1.92 -11.74 -5.07
N PHE A 84 2.14 -13.01 -5.45
CA PHE A 84 2.82 -14.00 -4.62
C PHE A 84 4.16 -14.51 -5.15
N SER A 85 4.66 -14.08 -6.31
CA SER A 85 5.98 -14.55 -6.78
C SER A 85 7.10 -14.14 -5.82
N ALA A 86 8.05 -15.04 -5.54
CA ALA A 86 9.24 -14.73 -4.75
C ALA A 86 10.43 -14.25 -5.60
N THR A 87 10.31 -14.29 -6.93
CA THR A 87 11.43 -14.06 -7.86
C THR A 87 11.12 -13.00 -8.91
N SER A 88 9.86 -12.87 -9.31
CA SER A 88 9.38 -11.81 -10.21
C SER A 88 8.92 -10.59 -9.42
N LYS A 89 8.90 -9.41 -10.05
CA LYS A 89 8.33 -8.18 -9.47
C LYS A 89 6.88 -8.41 -9.05
N SER A 90 6.68 -8.60 -7.76
CA SER A 90 5.41 -8.92 -7.13
C SER A 90 5.26 -8.15 -5.81
N VAL A 91 4.05 -8.11 -5.28
CA VAL A 91 3.78 -7.50 -3.97
C VAL A 91 4.49 -8.27 -2.84
N ARG A 92 4.52 -9.60 -2.90
CA ARG A 92 5.29 -10.45 -1.95
C ARG A 92 6.77 -10.12 -1.98
N LEU A 93 7.39 -10.07 -3.16
CA LEU A 93 8.82 -9.79 -3.29
C LEU A 93 9.13 -8.36 -2.82
N TYR A 94 8.25 -7.41 -3.13
CA TYR A 94 8.35 -6.04 -2.66
C TYR A 94 8.41 -5.98 -1.12
N TYR A 95 7.41 -6.51 -0.43
CA TYR A 95 7.38 -6.46 1.03
C TYR A 95 8.48 -7.30 1.67
N ALA A 96 8.83 -8.45 1.09
CA ALA A 96 9.96 -9.24 1.57
C ALA A 96 11.28 -8.44 1.53
N GLN A 97 11.55 -7.70 0.46
CA GLN A 97 12.75 -6.86 0.37
C GLN A 97 12.65 -5.60 1.25
N ALA A 98 11.52 -4.88 1.20
CA ALA A 98 11.34 -3.63 1.93
C ALA A 98 11.35 -3.81 3.46
N THR A 99 11.06 -5.02 3.94
CA THR A 99 10.94 -5.34 5.37
C THR A 99 11.94 -6.40 5.85
N ASN A 100 12.95 -6.77 5.06
CA ASN A 100 13.89 -7.86 5.37
C ASN A 100 13.20 -9.17 5.80
N GLY A 101 12.15 -9.55 5.07
CA GLY A 101 11.39 -10.77 5.31
C GLY A 101 10.47 -10.73 6.54
N LYS A 102 10.33 -9.58 7.22
CA LYS A 102 9.42 -9.46 8.37
C LYS A 102 7.95 -9.40 7.97
N ARG A 103 7.67 -8.92 6.76
CA ARG A 103 6.33 -8.94 6.15
C ARG A 103 6.41 -9.69 4.83
N ILE A 104 5.86 -10.89 4.81
CA ILE A 104 5.75 -11.74 3.61
C ILE A 104 4.28 -12.03 3.38
N LEU A 105 3.83 -11.83 2.15
CA LEU A 105 2.47 -12.16 1.70
C LEU A 105 2.43 -13.64 1.31
N ASN A 106 1.49 -14.37 1.90
CA ASN A 106 1.25 -15.78 1.62
C ASN A 106 -0.15 -15.97 1.06
N PRO A 107 -0.35 -16.91 0.13
CA PRO A 107 -1.68 -17.19 -0.39
C PRO A 107 -2.60 -17.71 0.72
N ALA A 108 -3.86 -17.31 0.66
CA ALA A 108 -4.94 -17.94 1.40
C ALA A 108 -5.10 -19.40 0.93
N LYS A 109 -5.46 -20.28 1.86
CA LYS A 109 -6.02 -21.61 1.58
C LYS A 109 -7.43 -21.46 1.02
N GLU A 110 -7.65 -22.08 -0.14
CA GLU A 110 -8.90 -22.07 -0.89
C GLU A 110 -8.93 -23.25 -1.89
N THR A 111 -10.07 -23.54 -2.51
CA THR A 111 -10.26 -24.70 -3.41
C THR A 111 -10.70 -24.35 -4.84
N TYR A 112 -10.75 -23.07 -5.20
CA TYR A 112 -11.06 -22.59 -6.55
C TYR A 112 -9.88 -22.82 -7.50
N GLY A 113 -10.15 -23.38 -8.68
CA GLY A 113 -9.11 -23.52 -9.72
C GLY A 113 -7.89 -24.27 -9.21
N THR A 114 -6.73 -23.59 -9.14
CA THR A 114 -5.51 -24.14 -8.54
C THR A 114 -5.54 -23.97 -7.02
N ALA A 115 -5.96 -25.01 -6.31
CA ALA A 115 -6.12 -24.96 -4.86
C ALA A 115 -4.92 -24.40 -4.09
N ASN A 116 -5.22 -23.57 -3.09
CA ASN A 116 -4.29 -22.92 -2.16
C ASN A 116 -3.30 -21.96 -2.83
N ASN A 117 -3.65 -21.42 -4.00
CA ASN A 117 -2.85 -20.37 -4.63
C ASN A 117 -3.33 -18.95 -4.22
N GLY A 118 -4.38 -18.87 -3.40
CA GLY A 118 -4.91 -17.64 -2.83
C GLY A 118 -5.72 -16.79 -3.81
N ILE A 119 -6.09 -17.32 -4.97
CA ILE A 119 -6.86 -16.61 -5.99
C ILE A 119 -8.21 -17.29 -6.20
N VAL A 120 -9.30 -16.55 -6.03
CA VAL A 120 -10.66 -17.00 -6.37
C VAL A 120 -11.21 -16.10 -7.46
N LYS A 121 -11.72 -16.65 -8.56
CA LYS A 121 -12.38 -15.87 -9.61
C LYS A 121 -13.90 -16.04 -9.53
N VAL A 122 -14.61 -14.92 -9.48
CA VAL A 122 -16.08 -14.88 -9.36
C VAL A 122 -16.70 -14.03 -10.46
N LYS A 123 -17.97 -14.28 -10.76
CA LYS A 123 -18.78 -13.45 -11.66
C LYS A 123 -20.04 -13.01 -10.95
N LEU A 124 -20.19 -11.70 -10.76
CA LEU A 124 -21.37 -11.09 -10.18
C LEU A 124 -22.46 -10.92 -11.25
N ASN A 125 -23.68 -11.33 -10.94
CA ASN A 125 -24.82 -11.22 -11.86
C ASN A 125 -25.43 -9.80 -11.87
N ARG A 126 -24.58 -8.79 -12.10
CA ARG A 126 -24.95 -7.39 -12.26
C ARG A 126 -23.94 -6.67 -13.15
N ASN A 127 -24.31 -5.49 -13.60
CA ASN A 127 -23.40 -4.63 -14.35
C ASN A 127 -22.39 -3.96 -13.41
N HIS A 128 -21.23 -3.60 -13.96
CA HIS A 128 -20.15 -2.91 -13.28
C HIS A 128 -20.64 -1.53 -12.77
N PRO A 129 -20.44 -1.18 -11.48
CA PRO A 129 -21.02 0.02 -10.88
C PRO A 129 -20.34 1.34 -11.29
N ARG A 130 -19.20 1.26 -11.99
CA ARG A 130 -18.47 2.38 -12.61
C ARG A 130 -18.19 3.51 -11.60
N THR A 131 -17.60 3.16 -10.46
CA THR A 131 -17.36 4.14 -9.38
C THR A 131 -16.33 5.19 -9.77
N ALA A 132 -15.45 4.90 -10.73
CA ALA A 132 -14.39 5.79 -11.18
C ALA A 132 -13.57 6.28 -9.97
N ILE A 133 -13.57 7.59 -9.67
CA ILE A 133 -12.84 8.17 -8.52
C ILE A 133 -13.57 8.00 -7.18
N ALA A 134 -14.86 7.65 -7.21
CA ALA A 134 -15.67 7.55 -5.99
C ALA A 134 -15.30 6.28 -5.21
N ILE A 135 -15.09 6.48 -3.91
CA ILE A 135 -14.97 5.43 -2.89
C ILE A 135 -16.22 5.56 -2.02
N ASP A 136 -17.23 4.73 -2.31
CA ASP A 136 -18.53 4.78 -1.66
C ASP A 136 -19.14 3.39 -1.49
N THR A 137 -20.36 3.35 -0.96
CA THR A 137 -21.14 2.13 -0.70
C THR A 137 -21.18 1.14 -1.87
N ARG A 138 -21.06 1.59 -3.13
CA ARG A 138 -21.00 0.70 -4.29
C ARG A 138 -19.74 -0.18 -4.25
N ASN A 139 -18.59 0.34 -3.82
CA ASN A 139 -17.35 -0.42 -3.67
C ASN A 139 -17.49 -1.50 -2.60
N GLN A 140 -18.11 -1.14 -1.47
CA GLN A 140 -18.45 -2.05 -0.39
C GLN A 140 -19.37 -3.21 -0.86
N TYR A 141 -20.37 -2.92 -1.70
CA TYR A 141 -21.21 -3.97 -2.30
C TYR A 141 -20.46 -4.86 -3.29
N ILE A 142 -19.46 -4.36 -4.02
CA ILE A 142 -18.60 -5.23 -4.84
C ILE A 142 -17.90 -6.27 -3.96
N VAL A 143 -17.31 -5.83 -2.86
CA VAL A 143 -16.57 -6.73 -1.95
C VAL A 143 -17.49 -7.72 -1.24
N ARG A 144 -18.63 -7.25 -0.70
CA ARG A 144 -19.64 -8.13 -0.08
C ARG A 144 -20.09 -9.24 -1.03
N ASP A 145 -20.46 -8.87 -2.26
CA ASP A 145 -20.97 -9.84 -3.24
C ASP A 145 -19.85 -10.80 -3.69
N ALA A 146 -18.62 -10.30 -3.85
CA ALA A 146 -17.46 -11.11 -4.22
C ALA A 146 -17.08 -12.11 -3.12
N LEU A 147 -17.07 -11.70 -1.86
CA LEU A 147 -16.86 -12.58 -0.70
C LEU A 147 -17.94 -13.67 -0.64
N THR A 148 -19.21 -13.29 -0.83
CA THR A 148 -20.33 -14.24 -0.83
C THR A 148 -20.19 -15.27 -1.95
N ALA A 149 -19.80 -14.83 -3.15
CA ALA A 149 -19.56 -15.72 -4.29
C ALA A 149 -18.31 -16.59 -4.12
N ALA A 150 -17.31 -16.14 -3.34
CA ALA A 150 -16.11 -16.90 -3.04
C ALA A 150 -16.29 -17.94 -1.91
N ASN A 151 -17.33 -17.78 -1.08
CA ASN A 151 -17.58 -18.62 0.10
C ASN A 151 -17.55 -20.15 -0.16
N PRO A 152 -18.08 -20.68 -1.27
CA PRO A 152 -18.00 -22.11 -1.54
C PRO A 152 -16.57 -22.67 -1.65
N TYR A 153 -15.59 -21.81 -1.89
CA TYR A 153 -14.19 -22.18 -2.10
C TYR A 153 -13.27 -21.84 -0.91
N VAL A 154 -13.77 -21.06 0.05
CA VAL A 154 -12.98 -20.55 1.16
C VAL A 154 -13.74 -20.75 2.46
N ASN A 155 -13.21 -21.57 3.36
CA ASN A 155 -13.70 -21.62 4.72
C ASN A 155 -13.11 -20.43 5.51
N PHE A 156 -13.86 -19.36 5.68
CA PHE A 156 -13.40 -18.16 6.39
C PHE A 156 -13.22 -18.39 7.89
N ALA A 157 -13.94 -19.35 8.49
CA ALA A 157 -13.83 -19.63 9.92
C ALA A 157 -12.41 -20.08 10.35
N GLN A 158 -11.62 -20.63 9.43
CA GLN A 158 -10.24 -21.05 9.72
C GLN A 158 -9.28 -19.88 9.96
N TYR A 159 -9.64 -18.67 9.54
CA TYR A 159 -8.80 -17.48 9.67
C TYR A 159 -9.08 -16.68 10.93
N ASP A 160 -10.25 -16.82 11.56
CA ASP A 160 -10.56 -16.20 12.85
C ASP A 160 -9.83 -16.93 13.99
N THR A 161 -8.52 -16.67 14.07
CA THR A 161 -7.58 -17.28 15.01
C THR A 161 -7.81 -16.83 16.44
N ASN A 162 -8.28 -15.60 16.64
CA ASN A 162 -8.57 -15.06 17.97
C ASN A 162 -10.01 -15.35 18.44
N LYS A 163 -10.84 -15.97 17.59
CA LYS A 163 -12.22 -16.42 17.85
C LYS A 163 -13.17 -15.28 18.21
N ASN A 164 -12.92 -14.06 17.73
CA ASN A 164 -13.76 -12.90 18.02
C ASN A 164 -14.95 -12.75 17.05
N GLY A 165 -15.08 -13.66 16.07
CA GLY A 165 -16.15 -13.65 15.07
C GLY A 165 -15.92 -12.69 13.91
N ARG A 166 -14.72 -12.09 13.80
CA ARG A 166 -14.36 -11.09 12.79
C ARG A 166 -13.05 -11.49 12.14
N ILE A 167 -13.00 -11.37 10.81
CA ILE A 167 -11.77 -11.44 10.04
C ILE A 167 -11.13 -10.06 10.01
N GLU A 168 -9.98 -9.95 10.67
CA GLU A 168 -9.16 -8.74 10.71
C GLU A 168 -7.94 -8.86 9.78
N ALA A 169 -7.35 -7.74 9.37
CA ALA A 169 -6.14 -7.74 8.54
C ALA A 169 -4.94 -8.46 9.20
N SER A 170 -4.93 -8.62 10.53
CA SER A 170 -3.93 -9.45 11.22
C SER A 170 -4.05 -10.95 10.95
N GLU A 171 -5.17 -11.39 10.39
CA GLU A 171 -5.54 -12.79 10.18
C GLU A 171 -5.64 -13.16 8.70
N LEU A 172 -6.40 -12.37 7.93
CA LEU A 172 -6.56 -12.53 6.48
C LEU A 172 -6.83 -11.17 5.83
N HIS A 173 -5.98 -10.80 4.90
CA HIS A 173 -6.18 -9.64 4.03
C HIS A 173 -7.12 -10.00 2.88
N ILE A 174 -8.15 -9.18 2.69
CA ILE A 174 -9.07 -9.30 1.56
C ILE A 174 -8.65 -8.33 0.46
N MET A 175 -8.29 -8.87 -0.71
CA MET A 175 -7.90 -8.10 -1.89
C MET A 175 -8.85 -8.39 -3.03
N THR A 176 -9.50 -7.36 -3.57
CA THR A 176 -10.40 -7.50 -4.73
C THR A 176 -9.79 -6.84 -5.96
N ILE A 177 -9.74 -7.61 -7.05
CA ILE A 177 -9.38 -7.08 -8.37
C ILE A 177 -10.65 -7.02 -9.20
N VAL A 178 -11.02 -5.84 -9.63
CA VAL A 178 -12.26 -5.58 -10.36
C VAL A 178 -11.99 -5.52 -11.85
N GLY A 179 -12.72 -6.33 -12.63
CA GLY A 179 -12.68 -6.30 -14.09
C GLY A 179 -12.96 -4.89 -14.60
N GLY A 180 -12.07 -4.37 -15.43
CA GLY A 180 -12.06 -2.96 -15.83
C GLY A 180 -10.69 -2.32 -15.64
N GLN A 181 -10.69 -1.00 -15.48
CA GLN A 181 -9.50 -0.16 -15.45
C GLN A 181 -9.24 0.39 -14.04
N GLU A 182 -7.96 0.58 -13.72
CA GLU A 182 -7.52 1.30 -12.53
C GLU A 182 -7.59 2.81 -12.79
N ARG A 183 -8.47 3.49 -12.05
CA ARG A 183 -8.72 4.91 -12.23
C ARG A 183 -7.51 5.77 -11.85
N ALA A 184 -6.67 5.30 -10.94
CA ALA A 184 -5.43 5.99 -10.58
C ALA A 184 -4.43 6.09 -11.76
N TYR A 185 -4.56 5.23 -12.77
CA TYR A 185 -3.71 5.24 -13.96
C TYR A 185 -4.27 6.10 -15.10
N SER A 186 -5.58 6.01 -15.36
CA SER A 186 -6.20 6.69 -16.50
C SER A 186 -7.70 6.89 -16.31
N SER A 187 -8.31 7.69 -17.19
CA SER A 187 -9.75 7.93 -17.16
C SER A 187 -10.60 6.88 -17.88
N VAL A 188 -9.99 5.82 -18.43
CA VAL A 188 -10.68 4.76 -19.20
C VAL A 188 -11.71 4.05 -18.30
N THR A 189 -12.84 3.64 -18.91
CA THR A 189 -13.97 3.03 -18.20
C THR A 189 -14.34 1.65 -18.79
N PRO A 190 -15.03 0.77 -18.04
CA PRO A 190 -15.38 0.90 -16.62
C PRO A 190 -14.14 0.90 -15.72
N SER A 191 -14.14 1.69 -14.66
CA SER A 191 -13.04 1.77 -13.70
C SER A 191 -13.49 1.83 -12.25
N VAL A 192 -12.58 1.43 -11.37
CA VAL A 192 -12.58 1.69 -9.93
C VAL A 192 -11.23 2.32 -9.55
N TRP A 193 -11.20 3.11 -8.49
CA TRP A 193 -9.96 3.67 -7.94
C TRP A 193 -9.35 2.71 -6.93
N GLY A 194 -8.05 2.45 -6.99
CA GLY A 194 -7.31 1.65 -6.03
C GLY A 194 -7.42 2.20 -4.61
N HIS A 195 -7.94 1.42 -3.65
CA HIS A 195 -8.09 1.87 -2.26
C HIS A 195 -8.06 0.75 -1.23
N MET A 196 -7.63 1.08 -0.01
CA MET A 196 -7.98 0.38 1.23
C MET A 196 -9.18 1.07 1.89
N TRP A 197 -10.17 0.29 2.36
CA TRP A 197 -11.26 0.86 3.15
C TRP A 197 -11.85 -0.12 4.16
N GLY A 198 -12.62 0.44 5.10
CA GLY A 198 -13.39 -0.30 6.08
C GLY A 198 -14.72 -0.79 5.50
N MET A 199 -15.16 -1.92 6.01
CA MET A 199 -16.42 -2.55 5.68
C MET A 199 -17.49 -2.11 6.69
N ALA A 200 -18.57 -1.48 6.24
CA ALA A 200 -19.64 -1.05 7.14
C ALA A 200 -20.37 -2.24 7.79
N PHE A 201 -20.74 -2.09 9.05
CA PHE A 201 -21.37 -3.15 9.86
C PHE A 201 -22.68 -3.69 9.25
N ASN A 202 -23.46 -2.84 8.61
CA ASN A 202 -24.72 -3.23 7.94
C ASN A 202 -24.53 -3.76 6.51
N ILE A 203 -23.30 -3.80 6.00
CA ILE A 203 -22.98 -4.27 4.64
C ILE A 203 -22.14 -5.55 4.66
N THR A 204 -21.23 -5.69 5.64
CA THR A 204 -20.35 -6.84 5.78
C THR A 204 -21.17 -8.16 5.76
N PRO A 205 -20.84 -9.14 4.90
CA PRO A 205 -21.56 -10.41 4.91
C PRO A 205 -21.14 -11.23 6.14
N LYS A 206 -22.02 -12.13 6.58
CA LYS A 206 -21.68 -13.14 7.58
C LYS A 206 -21.46 -14.48 6.89
N LEU A 207 -20.20 -14.88 6.77
CA LEU A 207 -19.75 -16.06 6.02
C LEU A 207 -18.99 -16.99 6.97
N ASP A 208 -19.38 -18.26 7.02
CA ASP A 208 -18.85 -19.25 7.99
C ASP A 208 -18.87 -18.73 9.45
N GLY A 209 -19.90 -17.94 9.77
CA GLY A 209 -20.05 -17.31 11.07
C GLY A 209 -19.19 -16.06 11.30
N LYS A 210 -18.44 -15.58 10.31
CA LYS A 210 -17.49 -14.46 10.42
C LYS A 210 -17.93 -13.24 9.62
N THR A 211 -17.62 -12.05 10.16
CA THR A 211 -17.76 -10.76 9.46
C THR A 211 -16.40 -10.19 9.10
N PHE A 212 -16.33 -9.30 8.13
CA PHE A 212 -15.08 -8.72 7.61
C PHE A 212 -14.99 -7.24 7.96
N LEU A 213 -13.78 -6.75 8.30
CA LEU A 213 -13.56 -5.37 8.74
C LEU A 213 -12.93 -4.45 7.70
N THR A 214 -11.95 -4.94 6.94
CA THR A 214 -11.22 -4.13 5.95
C THR A 214 -11.07 -4.90 4.64
N TYR A 215 -10.83 -4.16 3.57
CA TYR A 215 -10.49 -4.72 2.28
C TYR A 215 -9.62 -3.75 1.49
N THR A 216 -8.95 -4.30 0.47
CA THR A 216 -8.34 -3.52 -0.62
C THR A 216 -9.06 -3.82 -1.94
N GLN A 217 -9.18 -2.82 -2.81
CA GLN A 217 -9.85 -2.93 -4.10
C GLN A 217 -9.07 -2.20 -5.19
N PHE A 218 -8.91 -2.83 -6.35
CA PHE A 218 -8.13 -2.31 -7.47
C PHE A 218 -8.82 -2.57 -8.80
N GLY A 219 -8.58 -1.71 -9.79
CA GLY A 219 -8.88 -2.03 -11.17
C GLY A 219 -7.88 -3.03 -11.76
N GLU A 220 -8.35 -3.91 -12.64
CA GLU A 220 -7.50 -4.95 -13.22
C GLU A 220 -6.41 -4.42 -14.16
N MET A 221 -6.72 -3.38 -14.94
CA MET A 221 -5.90 -2.93 -16.06
C MET A 221 -5.39 -1.50 -15.88
N HIS A 222 -4.17 -1.26 -16.34
CA HIS A 222 -3.61 0.06 -16.61
C HIS A 222 -3.63 0.28 -18.13
N GLY A 223 -4.72 0.85 -18.64
CA GLY A 223 -4.92 1.06 -20.07
C GLY A 223 -4.95 -0.26 -20.84
N THR A 224 -3.87 -0.58 -21.55
CA THR A 224 -3.74 -1.78 -22.39
C THR A 224 -2.96 -2.92 -21.72
N HIS A 225 -2.39 -2.73 -20.54
CA HIS A 225 -1.64 -3.75 -19.81
C HIS A 225 -2.22 -4.01 -18.43
N MET A 226 -1.83 -5.14 -17.82
CA MET A 226 -2.22 -5.47 -16.44
C MET A 226 -1.72 -4.38 -15.47
N ALA A 227 -2.51 -4.08 -14.43
CA ALA A 227 -2.11 -3.13 -13.41
C ALA A 227 -0.73 -3.45 -12.83
N THR A 228 0.09 -2.42 -12.64
CA THR A 228 1.42 -2.55 -12.05
C THR A 228 1.31 -2.68 -10.52
N ILE A 229 2.35 -3.18 -9.87
CA ILE A 229 2.28 -3.50 -8.43
C ILE A 229 2.32 -2.27 -7.53
N GLY A 230 2.63 -1.09 -8.06
CA GLY A 230 2.85 0.12 -7.29
C GLY A 230 1.66 0.55 -6.43
N VAL A 231 0.50 0.76 -7.07
CA VAL A 231 -0.75 1.10 -6.37
C VAL A 231 -1.17 -0.04 -5.45
N ILE A 232 -1.02 -1.28 -5.88
CA ILE A 232 -1.36 -2.46 -5.06
C ILE A 232 -0.53 -2.51 -3.78
N ALA A 233 0.78 -2.27 -3.88
CA ALA A 233 1.67 -2.22 -2.74
C ALA A 233 1.35 -1.02 -1.83
N HIS A 234 1.04 0.15 -2.40
CA HIS A 234 0.67 1.34 -1.61
C HIS A 234 -0.57 1.08 -0.73
N GLU A 235 -1.67 0.60 -1.32
CA GLU A 235 -2.90 0.35 -0.60
C GLU A 235 -2.79 -0.84 0.37
N PHE A 236 -1.99 -1.87 0.02
CA PHE A 236 -1.65 -2.90 0.97
C PHE A 236 -0.88 -2.32 2.18
N GLY A 237 -0.08 -1.27 1.98
CA GLY A 237 0.54 -0.51 3.06
C GLY A 237 -0.47 0.07 4.04
N HIS A 238 -1.60 0.61 3.55
CA HIS A 238 -2.69 1.05 4.43
C HIS A 238 -3.33 -0.11 5.17
N ASP A 239 -3.53 -1.26 4.53
CA ASP A 239 -4.06 -2.47 5.18
C ASP A 239 -3.11 -3.01 6.26
N LEU A 240 -1.81 -2.70 6.14
CA LEU A 240 -0.78 -2.91 7.16
C LEU A 240 -0.76 -1.84 8.28
N GLY A 241 -1.60 -0.81 8.20
CA GLY A 241 -1.69 0.29 9.16
C GLY A 241 -0.78 1.49 8.88
N LEU A 242 -0.27 1.62 7.64
CA LEU A 242 0.46 2.82 7.20
C LEU A 242 -0.50 3.94 6.79
N VAL A 243 0.02 5.16 6.78
CA VAL A 243 -0.69 6.37 6.38
C VAL A 243 -0.04 6.97 5.13
N ASP A 244 -0.78 7.80 4.43
CA ASP A 244 -0.22 8.59 3.33
C ASP A 244 0.84 9.56 3.85
N LEU A 245 1.97 9.63 3.13
CA LEU A 245 3.12 10.49 3.43
C LEU A 245 3.41 11.51 2.32
N TYR A 246 2.54 11.58 1.31
CA TYR A 246 2.45 12.75 0.44
C TYR A 246 1.56 13.81 1.09
N ASN A 247 1.71 15.07 0.69
CA ASN A 247 0.83 16.10 1.22
C ASN A 247 -0.58 15.96 0.63
N THR A 248 -1.56 15.65 1.48
CA THR A 248 -2.98 15.56 1.15
C THR A 248 -3.68 16.94 1.12
N SER A 249 -3.07 17.99 1.68
CA SER A 249 -3.60 19.37 1.73
C SER A 249 -3.17 20.28 0.58
N GLY A 250 -2.32 19.79 -0.35
CA GLY A 250 -2.01 20.48 -1.61
C GLY A 250 -0.79 21.42 -1.64
N THR A 251 -0.06 21.62 -0.53
CA THR A 251 1.16 22.48 -0.50
C THR A 251 2.44 21.71 -0.19
N GLY A 252 3.28 21.46 -1.19
CA GLY A 252 4.53 20.68 -1.01
C GLY A 252 4.34 19.17 -1.26
N SER A 253 5.44 18.42 -1.37
CA SER A 253 5.41 17.03 -1.87
C SER A 253 5.26 15.95 -0.79
N GLY A 254 5.28 16.31 0.49
CA GLY A 254 5.56 15.34 1.57
C GLY A 254 6.90 14.63 1.30
N LEU A 255 6.96 13.32 1.53
CA LEU A 255 8.15 12.51 1.19
C LEU A 255 8.37 12.29 -0.31
N GLY A 256 7.44 12.74 -1.17
CA GLY A 256 7.57 12.69 -2.61
C GLY A 256 7.96 11.29 -3.11
N THR A 257 9.00 11.21 -3.91
CA THR A 257 9.43 9.94 -4.53
C THR A 257 10.14 9.01 -3.54
N PHE A 258 10.50 9.46 -2.34
CA PHE A 258 11.30 8.70 -1.38
C PHE A 258 10.50 7.68 -0.57
N SER A 259 9.18 7.56 -0.72
CA SER A 259 8.40 6.53 -0.03
C SER A 259 7.34 5.94 -0.94
N LEU A 260 7.12 4.63 -0.81
CA LEU A 260 5.93 3.96 -1.34
C LEU A 260 4.65 4.65 -0.89
N MET A 261 4.58 5.04 0.39
CA MET A 261 3.41 5.73 0.96
C MET A 261 3.31 7.18 0.49
N ALA A 262 4.15 7.59 -0.47
CA ALA A 262 4.11 8.85 -1.17
C ALA A 262 4.08 8.60 -2.69
N LYS A 263 4.79 9.40 -3.49
CA LYS A 263 4.84 9.24 -4.95
C LYS A 263 5.70 8.04 -5.40
N GLY A 264 6.38 7.38 -4.47
CA GLY A 264 7.21 6.21 -4.75
C GLY A 264 6.43 5.00 -5.28
N ALA A 265 5.12 4.94 -5.06
CA ALA A 265 4.24 3.93 -5.68
C ALA A 265 4.36 3.89 -7.21
N TRP A 266 4.63 5.03 -7.86
CA TRP A 266 4.79 5.14 -9.32
C TRP A 266 6.25 5.06 -9.79
N GLY A 267 7.13 4.52 -8.96
CA GLY A 267 8.54 4.32 -9.28
C GLY A 267 8.75 3.57 -10.61
N ILE A 268 9.81 3.95 -11.33
CA ILE A 268 10.21 3.36 -12.60
C ILE A 268 11.72 3.13 -12.59
N ALA A 269 12.14 1.87 -12.68
CA ALA A 269 13.54 1.50 -12.78
C ALA A 269 13.97 1.39 -14.24
N ALA A 270 15.28 1.46 -14.49
CA ALA A 270 15.82 1.18 -15.83
C ALA A 270 15.34 -0.21 -16.32
N GLY A 271 14.82 -0.25 -17.54
CA GLY A 271 14.24 -1.46 -18.15
C GLY A 271 12.75 -1.71 -17.84
N ASP A 272 12.10 -0.88 -17.01
CA ASP A 272 10.65 -0.90 -16.89
C ASP A 272 9.99 -0.25 -18.12
N SER A 273 8.86 -0.80 -18.54
CA SER A 273 8.01 -0.25 -19.60
C SER A 273 6.95 0.71 -19.07
N TYR A 274 6.57 0.58 -17.79
CA TYR A 274 5.44 1.27 -17.19
C TYR A 274 5.73 1.74 -15.76
N PRO A 275 5.18 2.89 -15.34
CA PRO A 275 5.33 3.37 -13.97
C PRO A 275 4.65 2.44 -12.96
N GLY A 276 5.26 2.30 -11.79
CA GLY A 276 4.79 1.40 -10.72
C GLY A 276 5.12 -0.08 -10.95
N GLN A 277 5.86 -0.45 -12.00
CA GLN A 277 6.43 -1.80 -12.12
C GLN A 277 7.50 -2.05 -11.05
N THR A 278 8.28 -1.01 -10.74
CA THR A 278 9.25 -1.02 -9.64
C THR A 278 8.92 0.14 -8.70
N PRO A 279 7.94 0.00 -7.80
CA PRO A 279 7.69 1.01 -6.78
C PRO A 279 8.92 1.17 -5.88
N ILE A 280 9.14 2.37 -5.39
CA ILE A 280 10.25 2.69 -4.49
C ILE A 280 9.98 2.08 -3.11
N SER A 281 11.04 1.63 -2.43
CA SER A 281 10.90 0.99 -1.12
C SER A 281 10.29 1.93 -0.08
N LEU A 282 9.69 1.36 0.96
CA LEU A 282 9.19 2.06 2.12
C LEU A 282 10.28 2.96 2.72
N ASP A 283 9.86 4.07 3.30
CA ASP A 283 10.72 4.92 4.14
C ASP A 283 10.95 4.28 5.52
N ALA A 284 11.93 4.82 6.25
CA ALA A 284 12.27 4.39 7.60
C ALA A 284 11.09 4.46 8.60
N TYR A 285 10.23 5.49 8.52
CA TYR A 285 9.08 5.62 9.41
C TYR A 285 8.08 4.50 9.16
N SER A 286 7.74 4.23 7.90
CA SER A 286 6.82 3.17 7.54
C SER A 286 7.32 1.80 7.99
N LYS A 287 8.61 1.50 7.80
CA LYS A 287 9.21 0.23 8.25
C LYS A 287 9.17 0.09 9.78
N MET A 288 9.41 1.17 10.52
CA MET A 288 9.27 1.19 11.98
C MET A 288 7.81 0.98 12.39
N LYS A 289 6.87 1.67 11.74
CA LYS A 289 5.44 1.67 12.11
C LYS A 289 4.80 0.29 12.02
N ILE A 290 5.16 -0.50 11.02
CA ILE A 290 4.69 -1.89 10.86
C ILE A 290 5.55 -2.91 11.59
N GLY A 291 6.49 -2.48 12.44
CA GLY A 291 7.38 -3.36 13.21
C GLY A 291 8.35 -4.17 12.35
N ALA A 292 8.62 -3.75 11.10
CA ALA A 292 9.59 -4.41 10.24
C ALA A 292 11.03 -4.10 10.64
N MET A 293 11.27 -2.95 11.26
CA MET A 293 12.58 -2.56 11.77
C MET A 293 12.47 -1.81 13.10
N THR A 294 13.42 -2.08 13.99
CA THR A 294 13.58 -1.36 15.25
C THR A 294 14.72 -0.34 15.09
N PRO A 295 14.45 0.97 15.17
CA PRO A 295 15.50 1.97 15.06
C PRO A 295 16.51 1.88 16.20
N LYS A 296 17.80 2.03 15.89
CA LYS A 296 18.85 2.25 16.88
C LYS A 296 18.79 3.71 17.32
N VAL A 297 18.42 3.94 18.57
CA VAL A 297 18.42 5.29 19.15
C VAL A 297 19.85 5.76 19.36
N VAL A 298 20.17 6.95 18.85
CA VAL A 298 21.45 7.61 19.00
C VAL A 298 21.27 8.73 20.03
N ASN A 299 21.66 8.45 21.27
CA ASN A 299 21.60 9.41 22.38
C ASN A 299 23.01 9.96 22.62
N THR A 300 23.33 11.07 21.97
CA THR A 300 24.59 11.80 22.19
C THR A 300 24.35 13.29 22.03
N THR A 301 25.04 14.08 22.84
CA THR A 301 25.12 15.54 22.71
C THR A 301 26.38 15.99 21.95
N VAL A 302 27.22 15.04 21.54
CA VAL A 302 28.47 15.22 20.78
C VAL A 302 28.48 14.41 19.47
N THR A 303 29.54 14.53 18.68
CA THR A 303 29.77 13.74 17.44
C THR A 303 29.76 12.24 17.71
N SER A 304 29.01 11.48 16.90
CA SER A 304 28.99 10.01 16.94
C SER A 304 29.14 9.41 15.54
N THR A 305 30.07 8.47 15.40
CA THR A 305 30.25 7.71 14.15
C THR A 305 29.37 6.47 14.18
N GLN A 306 28.44 6.36 13.22
CA GLN A 306 27.54 5.22 13.08
C GLN A 306 27.78 4.52 11.74
N LYS A 307 27.78 3.19 11.75
CA LYS A 307 27.73 2.39 10.52
C LYS A 307 26.27 2.17 10.14
N LEU A 308 25.87 2.63 8.95
CA LEU A 308 24.53 2.38 8.40
C LEU A 308 24.63 1.39 7.26
N TYR A 309 24.09 0.20 7.46
CA TYR A 309 23.96 -0.81 6.43
C TYR A 309 22.61 -0.65 5.72
N ALA A 310 22.65 -0.64 4.39
CA ALA A 310 21.45 -0.49 3.60
C ALA A 310 20.50 -1.65 3.82
N GLY A 311 19.22 -1.32 3.96
CA GLY A 311 18.17 -2.29 4.26
C GLY A 311 18.10 -2.72 5.73
N SER A 312 19.17 -2.71 6.52
CA SER A 312 19.17 -3.33 7.86
C SER A 312 19.34 -2.36 9.04
N THR A 313 19.75 -1.11 8.82
CA THR A 313 19.94 -0.12 9.89
C THR A 313 19.08 1.12 9.68
N ILE A 314 18.25 1.45 10.68
CA ILE A 314 17.63 2.77 10.84
C ILE A 314 18.19 3.39 12.12
N LEU A 315 18.68 4.62 12.03
CA LEU A 315 19.01 5.42 13.21
C LEU A 315 17.84 6.30 13.58
N ARG A 316 17.63 6.49 14.89
CA ARG A 316 16.71 7.48 15.43
C ARG A 316 17.47 8.49 16.26
N ILE A 317 17.34 9.76 15.92
CA ILE A 317 17.88 10.88 16.70
C ILE A 317 16.68 11.61 17.31
N ASN A 318 16.54 11.55 18.62
CA ASN A 318 15.51 12.32 19.32
C ASN A 318 15.90 13.80 19.36
N THR A 319 14.92 14.68 19.22
CA THR A 319 15.11 16.10 19.48
C THR A 319 14.89 16.39 20.97
N SER A 320 15.01 17.67 21.37
CA SER A 320 14.57 18.12 22.69
C SER A 320 13.06 17.99 22.89
N SER A 321 12.28 18.00 21.80
CA SER A 321 10.84 17.74 21.85
C SER A 321 10.58 16.22 21.88
N PRO A 322 9.82 15.71 22.87
CA PRO A 322 9.48 14.28 22.91
C PRO A 322 8.58 13.85 21.74
N LYS A 323 8.01 14.79 20.99
CA LYS A 323 7.13 14.55 19.85
C LYS A 323 7.87 14.52 18.50
N GLU A 324 9.17 14.81 18.48
CA GLU A 324 9.93 14.97 17.24
C GLU A 324 11.23 14.18 17.28
N TYR A 325 11.52 13.53 16.16
CA TYR A 325 12.75 12.77 15.96
C TYR A 325 13.07 12.68 14.46
N PHE A 326 14.34 12.48 14.17
CA PHE A 326 14.83 12.16 12.83
C PHE A 326 15.01 10.67 12.69
N LEU A 327 14.62 10.14 11.52
CA LEU A 327 15.02 8.81 11.10
C LEU A 327 16.00 8.91 9.94
N ILE A 328 17.10 8.18 10.06
CA ILE A 328 18.16 8.15 9.05
C ILE A 328 18.33 6.71 8.59
N GLU A 329 18.21 6.50 7.29
CA GLU A 329 18.52 5.22 6.65
C GLU A 329 19.51 5.42 5.50
N ASN A 330 20.33 4.40 5.28
CA ASN A 330 21.18 4.32 4.11
C ASN A 330 20.43 3.56 3.00
N ARG A 331 20.19 4.20 1.86
CA ARG A 331 19.55 3.58 0.70
C ARG A 331 20.53 3.45 -0.45
N GLN A 332 20.47 2.30 -1.11
CA GLN A 332 21.29 1.96 -2.26
C GLN A 332 20.35 1.67 -3.42
N PHE A 333 20.78 1.97 -4.65
CA PHE A 333 19.97 1.76 -5.86
C PHE A 333 19.94 0.28 -6.29
N ILE A 334 19.49 -0.57 -5.39
CA ILE A 334 19.38 -2.02 -5.54
C ILE A 334 17.95 -2.46 -5.24
N GLY A 335 17.57 -3.65 -5.70
CA GLY A 335 16.19 -4.14 -5.56
C GLY A 335 15.19 -3.13 -6.12
N PHE A 336 14.16 -2.81 -5.31
CA PHE A 336 13.14 -1.83 -5.64
C PHE A 336 13.63 -0.36 -5.63
N ASP A 337 14.71 -0.06 -4.91
CA ASP A 337 15.30 1.28 -4.89
C ASP A 337 16.11 1.63 -6.14
N LYS A 338 16.23 0.70 -7.10
CA LYS A 338 16.66 1.03 -8.47
C LYS A 338 15.81 2.14 -9.09
N ALA A 339 14.53 2.21 -8.74
CA ALA A 339 13.62 3.26 -9.21
C ALA A 339 13.91 4.64 -8.60
N LEU A 340 14.71 4.72 -7.53
CA LEU A 340 15.15 5.99 -6.95
C LEU A 340 16.32 6.60 -7.74
N ALA A 341 17.11 5.79 -8.45
CA ALA A 341 18.26 6.26 -9.21
C ALA A 341 17.88 7.30 -10.27
N SER A 342 16.75 7.11 -10.96
CA SER A 342 16.24 8.01 -12.01
C SER A 342 15.62 9.30 -11.49
N LYS A 343 15.72 9.55 -10.17
CA LYS A 343 15.01 10.63 -9.46
C LYS A 343 15.95 11.49 -8.63
N VAL A 344 17.17 11.02 -8.39
CA VAL A 344 18.21 11.71 -7.61
C VAL A 344 19.33 12.22 -8.52
N PHE A 345 19.39 11.74 -9.77
CA PHE A 345 20.28 12.18 -10.84
C PHE A 345 19.44 12.40 -12.10
#